data_AF-A0A9P3GIF6-F1
#
_entry.id   AF-A0A9P3GIF6-F1
#
_cell.length_a   1.000
_cell.length_b   1.000
_cell.length_c   1.000
_cell.angle_alpha   90.00
_cell.angle_beta   90.00
_cell.angle_gamma   90.00
#
_symmetry.space_group_name_H-M   'P 1'
#
loop_
_entity.id
_entity.type
_entity.pdbx_description
1 polymer ?
#
loop_
_entity_poly.entity_id
_entity_poly.type
_entity_poly.pdbx_seq_one_letter_code
_entity_poly.pdbx_strand_id
1 'polypeptide(L)'
;MAPRKKKQTKAKEAARIKETAKTDMHPALRAKQIVKAVADEVGAKNGRTLVSMALACRALFDPAMDTLWCDLGDPMRLIHILPGHRFDLKRDDLTGYTIVEIIEKPSEADWQRFSDYTRRVKMLCCYARSDHRCSTLDYYLGEQRSPIFRIYFPSPPPQCDHLEVFNSPTLRLEHFETTVPVPRALSALASISTLRHLDLAIGDVDLNDVPSPAFPALQYLRVEAATNHVALLRLMRNVAAPSLLELNLSVKVPLANKEEISRRTEAMVPVEALFGVVSRFLLLRSFSFLYFWQNHWAYSSPVYSIHWRTLLSLSSLRYLEKLDLSAVPMALADADLDALARAWPKIEELRLYDLKKVVWDFQDRSFLQVDALLSFARFCPLLRVLGLPMEISLDTSYREGDELPPPLALETLWVSNIDATEVREDDWTVRLLAAVLPYAQIKWESEPWDPSATSATSLINTLKAERVQFNIMCLSDPTGSGDEDENSTEGEDEDEDEDEDKIEDVDEDEDEDEGYH
;
A
#
# COMPACT_ATOMS: atom_id res chain seq x y z
N MET A 1 -64.45 -29.05 45.45
CA MET A 1 -64.04 -30.03 44.40
C MET A 1 -63.77 -29.40 43.01
N ALA A 2 -63.31 -28.14 42.89
CA ALA A 2 -63.15 -27.45 41.60
C ALA A 2 -61.76 -26.87 41.19
N PRO A 3 -60.57 -27.32 41.69
CA PRO A 3 -59.28 -26.82 41.15
C PRO A 3 -58.54 -27.79 40.20
N ARG A 4 -58.93 -29.08 40.10
CA ARG A 4 -58.17 -30.08 39.31
C ARG A 4 -58.28 -29.93 37.78
N LYS A 5 -59.40 -29.40 37.25
CA LYS A 5 -59.63 -29.29 35.80
C LYS A 5 -58.76 -28.21 35.12
N LYS A 6 -58.42 -27.10 35.80
CA LYS A 6 -57.55 -26.04 35.23
C LYS A 6 -56.08 -26.44 35.07
N LYS A 7 -55.59 -27.43 35.84
CA LYS A 7 -54.18 -27.87 35.77
C LYS A 7 -53.93 -28.82 34.59
N GLN A 8 -54.92 -29.63 34.22
CA GLN A 8 -54.83 -30.56 33.08
C GLN A 8 -54.94 -29.85 31.72
N THR A 9 -55.73 -28.78 31.61
CA THR A 9 -55.82 -28.00 30.38
C THR A 9 -54.53 -27.25 30.08
N LYS A 10 -53.90 -26.59 31.07
CA LYS A 10 -52.59 -25.96 30.87
C LYS A 10 -51.48 -26.95 30.49
N ALA A 11 -51.50 -28.16 31.05
CA ALA A 11 -50.50 -29.18 30.70
C ALA A 11 -50.68 -29.72 29.27
N LYS A 12 -51.92 -29.94 28.83
CA LYS A 12 -52.21 -30.34 27.44
C LYS A 12 -51.91 -29.24 26.43
N GLU A 13 -52.16 -27.98 26.78
CA GLU A 13 -51.85 -26.84 25.93
C GLU A 13 -50.34 -26.61 25.81
N ALA A 14 -49.59 -26.74 26.92
CA ALA A 14 -48.12 -26.72 26.89
C ALA A 14 -47.52 -27.90 26.08
N ALA A 15 -48.14 -29.08 26.11
CA ALA A 15 -47.72 -30.23 25.31
C ALA A 15 -47.99 -30.02 23.82
N ARG A 16 -49.18 -29.50 23.47
CA ARG A 16 -49.54 -29.19 22.08
C ARG A 16 -48.66 -28.08 21.48
N ILE A 17 -48.33 -27.05 22.25
CA ILE A 17 -47.38 -26.00 21.83
C ILE A 17 -45.97 -26.57 21.62
N LYS A 18 -45.52 -27.50 22.47
CA LYS A 18 -44.23 -28.20 22.27
C LYS A 18 -44.22 -29.10 21.03
N GLU A 19 -45.36 -29.69 20.68
CA GLU A 19 -45.48 -30.60 19.54
C GLU A 19 -45.60 -29.84 18.22
N THR A 20 -46.35 -28.73 18.17
CA THR A 20 -46.42 -27.83 17.00
C THR A 20 -45.16 -27.01 16.79
N ALA A 21 -44.37 -26.72 17.83
CA ALA A 21 -43.07 -26.05 17.68
C ALA A 21 -42.00 -26.93 17.02
N LYS A 22 -42.27 -28.23 16.83
CA LYS A 22 -41.36 -29.18 16.19
C LYS A 22 -41.50 -29.23 14.65
N THR A 23 -42.50 -28.53 14.12
CA THR A 23 -42.90 -28.44 12.69
C THR A 23 -43.08 -26.95 12.35
N ASP A 24 -42.42 -26.26 11.43
CA ASP A 24 -41.44 -26.59 10.41
C ASP A 24 -40.47 -25.41 10.32
N MET A 25 -39.23 -25.58 10.78
CA MET A 25 -38.19 -24.58 10.49
C MET A 25 -37.95 -24.60 8.99
N HIS A 26 -38.15 -23.44 8.34
CA HIS A 26 -38.04 -23.27 6.89
C HIS A 26 -36.73 -23.92 6.38
N PRO A 27 -36.76 -24.73 5.31
CA PRO A 27 -35.58 -25.48 4.85
C PRO A 27 -34.33 -24.62 4.63
N ALA A 28 -34.51 -23.38 4.15
CA ALA A 28 -33.40 -22.44 3.95
C ALA A 28 -32.63 -22.12 5.25
N LEU A 29 -33.31 -22.07 6.40
CA LEU A 29 -32.66 -21.82 7.70
C LEU A 29 -31.88 -23.04 8.22
N ARG A 30 -32.04 -24.22 7.59
CA ARG A 30 -31.24 -25.42 7.88
C ARG A 30 -29.90 -25.41 7.14
N ALA A 31 -29.81 -24.67 6.04
CA ALA A 31 -28.58 -24.54 5.27
C ALA A 31 -27.65 -23.51 5.92
N LYS A 32 -26.63 -23.99 6.65
CA LYS A 32 -25.67 -23.13 7.36
C LYS A 32 -25.02 -22.07 6.46
N GLN A 33 -24.76 -22.40 5.20
CA GLN A 33 -24.17 -21.46 4.23
C GLN A 33 -25.10 -20.28 3.92
N ILE A 34 -26.41 -20.52 3.81
CA ILE A 34 -27.40 -19.46 3.57
C ILE A 34 -27.47 -18.54 4.78
N VAL A 35 -27.56 -19.11 5.98
CA VAL A 35 -27.62 -18.31 7.22
C VAL A 35 -26.36 -17.48 7.41
N LYS A 36 -25.19 -18.05 7.11
CA LYS A 36 -23.92 -17.34 7.14
C LYS A 36 -23.89 -16.19 6.12
N ALA A 37 -24.27 -16.44 4.86
CA ALA A 37 -24.32 -15.39 3.83
C ALA A 37 -25.28 -14.25 4.22
N VAL A 38 -26.42 -14.57 4.83
CA VAL A 38 -27.34 -13.55 5.37
C VAL A 38 -26.69 -12.77 6.50
N ALA A 39 -26.01 -13.43 7.43
CA ALA A 39 -25.29 -12.75 8.52
C ALA A 39 -24.19 -11.84 7.96
N ASP A 40 -23.38 -12.31 7.02
CA ASP A 40 -22.30 -11.55 6.40
C ASP A 40 -22.84 -10.30 5.68
N GLU A 41 -23.91 -10.43 4.89
CA GLU A 41 -24.58 -9.31 4.20
C GLU A 41 -25.20 -8.29 5.18
N VAL A 42 -25.80 -8.76 6.28
CA VAL A 42 -26.36 -7.90 7.32
C VAL A 42 -25.25 -7.20 8.12
N GLY A 43 -24.17 -7.92 8.40
CA GLY A 43 -23.02 -7.45 9.17
C GLY A 43 -22.28 -6.30 8.50
N ALA A 44 -22.13 -6.35 7.18
CA ALA A 44 -21.54 -5.28 6.38
C ALA A 44 -22.26 -3.93 6.55
N LYS A 45 -23.56 -3.94 6.92
CA LYS A 45 -24.40 -2.73 7.02
C LYS A 45 -24.59 -2.25 8.46
N ASN A 46 -24.81 -3.15 9.42
CA ASN A 46 -25.15 -2.76 10.79
C ASN A 46 -24.97 -3.89 11.84
N GLY A 47 -24.01 -3.71 12.76
CA GLY A 47 -23.79 -4.65 13.87
C GLY A 47 -24.98 -4.81 14.84
N ARG A 48 -25.87 -3.82 14.98
CA ARG A 48 -27.08 -3.96 15.84
C ARG A 48 -28.06 -4.97 15.27
N THR A 49 -28.13 -5.08 13.95
CA THR A 49 -29.00 -6.06 13.28
C THR A 49 -28.48 -7.47 13.53
N LEU A 50 -27.16 -7.69 13.56
CA LEU A 50 -26.56 -8.97 13.93
C LEU A 50 -26.90 -9.36 15.38
N VAL A 51 -26.87 -8.42 16.33
CA VAL A 51 -27.28 -8.70 17.71
C VAL A 51 -28.76 -9.11 17.75
N SER A 52 -29.63 -8.38 17.05
CA SER A 52 -31.05 -8.71 16.96
C SER A 52 -31.28 -10.09 16.33
N MET A 53 -30.51 -10.41 15.29
CA MET A 53 -30.52 -11.71 14.61
C MET A 53 -30.08 -12.84 15.53
N ALA A 54 -29.01 -12.64 16.31
CA ALA A 54 -28.52 -13.62 17.28
C ALA A 54 -29.56 -13.88 18.40
N LEU A 55 -30.26 -12.83 18.85
CA LEU A 55 -31.29 -12.92 19.89
C LEU A 55 -32.62 -13.51 19.38
N ALA A 56 -32.89 -13.47 18.07
CA ALA A 56 -34.15 -13.92 17.51
C ALA A 56 -34.34 -15.45 17.60
N CYS A 57 -33.32 -16.25 17.27
CA CYS A 57 -33.38 -17.70 17.44
C CYS A 57 -32.01 -18.40 17.48
N ARG A 58 -31.97 -19.63 18.02
CA ARG A 58 -30.74 -20.42 18.18
C ARG A 58 -30.05 -20.79 16.86
N ALA A 59 -30.80 -20.97 15.77
CA ALA A 59 -30.22 -21.31 14.48
C ALA A 59 -29.42 -20.15 13.86
N LEU A 60 -29.79 -18.91 14.21
CA LEU A 60 -29.14 -17.69 13.75
C LEU A 60 -28.04 -17.22 14.69
N PHE A 61 -28.02 -17.72 15.93
CA PHE A 61 -27.08 -17.30 16.97
C PHE A 61 -25.62 -17.46 16.55
N ASP A 62 -25.19 -18.67 16.18
CA ASP A 62 -23.77 -18.90 15.87
C ASP A 62 -23.29 -18.11 14.64
N PRO A 63 -23.98 -18.10 13.49
CA PRO A 63 -23.52 -17.32 12.34
C PRO A 63 -23.53 -15.81 12.61
N ALA A 64 -24.56 -15.29 13.29
CA ALA A 64 -24.61 -13.87 13.62
C ALA A 64 -23.51 -13.46 14.60
N MET A 65 -23.21 -14.32 15.59
CA MET A 65 -22.12 -14.08 16.53
C MET A 65 -20.74 -14.25 15.88
N ASP A 66 -20.57 -15.22 14.98
CA ASP A 66 -19.34 -15.37 14.20
C ASP A 66 -19.09 -14.11 13.39
N THR A 67 -20.07 -13.60 12.64
CA THR A 67 -19.93 -12.36 11.86
C THR A 67 -19.73 -11.13 12.78
N LEU A 68 -20.47 -11.02 13.89
CA LEU A 68 -20.39 -9.88 14.81
C LEU A 68 -19.03 -9.75 15.50
N TRP A 69 -18.39 -10.89 15.77
CA TRP A 69 -17.10 -10.96 16.45
C TRP A 69 -15.93 -11.20 15.50
N CYS A 70 -16.17 -11.51 14.22
CA CYS A 70 -15.13 -11.79 13.22
C CYS A 70 -14.13 -10.64 13.10
N ASP A 71 -14.63 -9.41 13.04
CA ASP A 71 -13.85 -8.18 12.90
C ASP A 71 -14.20 -7.22 14.04
N LEU A 72 -13.24 -7.04 14.94
CA LEU A 72 -13.35 -6.13 16.08
C LEU A 72 -12.44 -4.93 15.86
N GLY A 73 -13.02 -3.82 15.37
CA GLY A 73 -12.34 -2.53 15.29
C GLY A 73 -12.11 -1.83 16.64
N ASP A 74 -12.53 -2.46 17.75
CA ASP A 74 -12.36 -1.93 19.11
C ASP A 74 -12.16 -3.09 20.11
N PRO A 75 -10.97 -3.22 20.72
CA PRO A 75 -10.70 -4.26 21.72
C PRO A 75 -11.57 -4.13 22.97
N MET A 76 -12.21 -2.98 23.23
CA MET A 76 -13.12 -2.81 24.35
C MET A 76 -14.29 -3.80 24.32
N ARG A 77 -14.71 -4.27 23.14
CA ARG A 77 -15.76 -5.28 23.04
C ARG A 77 -15.36 -6.58 23.74
N LEU A 78 -14.10 -7.00 23.64
CA LEU A 78 -13.58 -8.17 24.35
C LEU A 78 -13.50 -7.93 25.85
N ILE A 79 -13.15 -6.72 26.27
CA ILE A 79 -12.99 -6.36 27.68
C ILE A 79 -14.35 -6.29 28.37
N HIS A 80 -15.37 -5.78 27.69
CA HIS A 80 -16.75 -5.76 28.19
C HIS A 80 -17.37 -7.17 28.34
N ILE A 81 -16.71 -8.24 27.87
CA ILE A 81 -17.10 -9.62 28.19
C ILE A 81 -16.80 -9.93 29.65
N LEU A 82 -15.72 -9.36 30.19
CA LEU A 82 -15.40 -9.47 31.61
C LEU A 82 -16.47 -8.73 32.42
N PRO A 83 -16.81 -9.19 33.62
CA PRO A 83 -17.77 -8.49 34.47
C PRO A 83 -17.28 -7.07 34.79
N GLY A 84 -18.12 -6.05 34.57
CA GLY A 84 -17.72 -4.63 34.70
C GLY A 84 -17.25 -4.18 36.09
N HIS A 85 -17.40 -4.99 37.14
CA HIS A 85 -16.80 -4.72 38.46
C HIS A 85 -15.33 -5.15 38.56
N ARG A 86 -14.82 -5.89 37.57
CA ARG A 86 -13.45 -6.43 37.55
C ARG A 86 -12.45 -5.43 36.97
N PHE A 87 -12.93 -4.41 36.27
CA PHE A 87 -12.07 -3.39 35.66
C PHE A 87 -12.67 -2.00 35.79
N ASP A 88 -11.81 -0.99 35.89
CA ASP A 88 -12.14 0.43 35.80
C ASP A 88 -11.63 0.99 34.47
N LEU A 89 -12.35 1.95 33.93
CA LEU A 89 -11.93 2.69 32.75
C LEU A 89 -11.54 4.09 33.18
N LYS A 90 -10.23 4.31 33.32
CA LYS A 90 -9.69 5.63 33.68
C LYS A 90 -9.24 6.35 32.42
N ARG A 91 -9.52 7.64 32.33
CA ARG A 91 -8.90 8.49 31.31
C ARG A 91 -7.62 9.05 31.91
N ASP A 92 -6.51 8.84 31.22
CA ASP A 92 -5.24 9.47 31.59
C ASP A 92 -5.28 10.94 31.13
N ASP A 93 -5.21 11.88 32.08
CA ASP A 93 -5.30 13.31 31.81
C ASP A 93 -4.12 13.84 30.96
N LEU A 94 -2.93 13.22 31.08
CA LEU A 94 -1.74 13.66 30.35
C LEU A 94 -1.77 13.21 28.90
N THR A 95 -2.17 11.96 28.68
CA THR A 95 -2.11 11.33 27.35
C THR A 95 -3.45 11.31 26.63
N GLY A 96 -4.56 11.49 27.34
CA GLY A 96 -5.93 11.37 26.82
C GLY A 96 -6.40 9.92 26.64
N TYR A 97 -5.60 8.94 27.05
CA TYR A 97 -5.78 7.51 26.80
C TYR A 97 -6.80 6.87 27.73
N THR A 98 -7.51 5.85 27.23
CA THR A 98 -8.36 5.01 28.07
C THR A 98 -7.51 3.88 28.63
N ILE A 99 -7.29 3.95 29.94
CA ILE A 99 -6.62 2.93 30.72
C ILE A 99 -7.67 1.96 31.24
N VAL A 100 -7.45 0.67 30.99
CA VAL A 100 -8.21 -0.40 31.64
C VAL A 100 -7.40 -0.87 32.83
N GLU A 101 -7.89 -0.54 34.01
CA GLU A 101 -7.31 -0.99 35.27
C GLU A 101 -8.08 -2.19 35.78
N ILE A 102 -7.44 -3.35 35.89
CA ILE A 102 -8.10 -4.53 36.47
C ILE A 102 -8.12 -4.36 37.99
N ILE A 103 -9.29 -4.00 38.53
CA ILE A 103 -9.53 -3.78 39.97
C ILE A 103 -9.48 -5.12 40.72
N GLU A 104 -10.01 -6.18 40.10
CA GLU A 104 -10.12 -7.50 40.72
C GLU A 104 -9.80 -8.59 39.69
N LYS A 105 -9.00 -9.58 40.09
CA LYS A 105 -8.57 -10.68 39.22
C LYS A 105 -9.80 -11.40 38.62
N PRO A 106 -9.92 -11.52 37.28
CA PRO A 106 -11.01 -12.29 36.68
C PRO A 106 -10.97 -13.76 37.10
N SER A 107 -12.15 -14.36 37.27
CA SER A 107 -12.27 -15.78 37.61
C SER A 107 -11.99 -16.68 36.39
N GLU A 108 -11.76 -17.96 36.63
CA GLU A 108 -11.60 -18.95 35.54
C GLU A 108 -12.82 -18.98 34.60
N ALA A 109 -14.02 -18.79 35.13
CA ALA A 109 -15.24 -18.73 34.33
C ALA A 109 -15.28 -17.48 33.44
N ASP A 110 -14.75 -16.35 33.90
CA ASP A 110 -14.65 -15.12 33.11
C ASP A 110 -13.65 -15.31 31.95
N TRP A 111 -12.53 -15.98 32.21
CA TRP A 111 -11.55 -16.33 31.18
C TRP A 111 -12.08 -17.34 30.18
N GLN A 112 -12.85 -18.35 30.63
CA GLN A 112 -13.50 -19.28 29.73
C GLN A 112 -14.48 -18.55 28.80
N ARG A 113 -15.29 -17.64 29.35
CA ARG A 113 -16.19 -16.81 28.56
C ARG A 113 -15.42 -15.93 27.58
N PHE A 114 -14.36 -15.28 28.02
CA PHE A 114 -13.48 -14.51 27.14
C PHE A 114 -12.95 -15.38 25.98
N SER A 115 -12.45 -16.58 26.30
CA SER A 115 -11.94 -17.56 25.32
C SER A 115 -12.98 -18.01 24.30
N ASP A 116 -14.22 -18.25 24.73
CA ASP A 116 -15.30 -18.69 23.85
C ASP A 116 -15.64 -17.65 22.77
N TYR A 117 -15.51 -16.36 23.10
CA TYR A 117 -15.75 -15.26 22.17
C TYR A 117 -14.52 -14.96 21.32
N THR A 118 -13.31 -14.99 21.88
CA THR A 118 -12.09 -14.71 21.11
C THR A 118 -11.83 -15.73 20.02
N ARG A 119 -12.30 -16.98 20.15
CA ARG A 119 -12.27 -17.97 19.06
C ARG A 119 -13.00 -17.53 17.79
N ARG A 120 -13.96 -16.60 17.91
CA ARG A 120 -14.72 -16.05 16.78
C ARG A 120 -14.02 -14.85 16.15
N VAL A 121 -13.06 -14.24 16.85
CA VAL A 121 -12.30 -13.09 16.37
C VAL A 121 -11.25 -13.55 15.38
N LYS A 122 -11.36 -13.07 14.14
CA LYS A 122 -10.35 -13.27 13.10
C LYS A 122 -9.49 -12.03 12.92
N MET A 123 -10.08 -10.86 13.11
CA MET A 123 -9.45 -9.55 12.96
C MET A 123 -9.70 -8.71 14.22
N LEU A 124 -8.61 -8.21 14.80
CA LEU A 124 -8.65 -7.30 15.95
C LEU A 124 -7.86 -6.04 15.60
N CYS A 125 -8.55 -4.94 15.30
CA CYS A 125 -7.89 -3.67 15.03
C CYS A 125 -7.86 -2.82 16.30
N CYS A 126 -6.68 -2.41 16.77
CA CYS A 126 -6.56 -1.42 17.84
C CYS A 126 -6.21 -0.06 17.22
N TYR A 127 -7.19 0.60 16.62
CA TYR A 127 -7.00 1.97 16.14
C TYR A 127 -6.82 2.91 17.34
N ALA A 128 -5.69 3.62 17.39
CA ALA A 128 -5.73 4.96 17.96
C ALA A 128 -6.54 5.77 16.96
N ARG A 129 -7.75 6.24 17.31
CA ARG A 129 -8.52 7.15 16.46
C ARG A 129 -7.78 8.50 16.32
N SER A 130 -6.69 8.57 15.55
CA SER A 130 -6.34 9.81 14.89
C SER A 130 -7.31 9.93 13.72
N ASP A 131 -8.22 10.89 13.85
CA ASP A 131 -9.32 11.18 12.94
C ASP A 131 -8.92 11.04 11.47
N HIS A 132 -9.74 10.34 10.69
CA HIS A 132 -9.63 10.35 9.24
C HIS A 132 -10.12 11.71 8.73
N ARG A 133 -9.20 12.67 8.67
CA ARG A 133 -9.20 13.67 7.61
C ARG A 133 -7.82 13.72 6.98
N CYS A 134 -7.58 12.77 6.08
CA CYS A 134 -6.61 12.99 5.01
C CYS A 134 -7.35 13.67 3.85
N SER A 135 -7.53 14.97 3.99
CA SER A 135 -7.50 15.91 2.88
C SER A 135 -6.85 17.18 3.41
N THR A 136 -5.85 17.64 2.68
CA THR A 136 -5.15 18.91 2.79
C THR A 136 -6.08 20.07 3.23
N LEU A 137 -5.59 20.92 4.14
CA LEU A 137 -6.25 22.04 4.84
C LEU A 137 -7.16 21.67 6.02
N ASP A 138 -6.63 21.82 7.23
CA ASP A 138 -7.28 22.56 8.32
C ASP A 138 -6.22 22.86 9.40
N TYR A 139 -5.53 23.98 9.22
CA TYR A 139 -4.84 24.66 10.30
C TYR A 139 -5.78 25.80 10.72
N TYR A 140 -6.42 25.67 11.89
CA TYR A 140 -6.85 26.73 12.82
C TYR A 140 -8.00 26.21 13.70
N LEU A 141 -7.84 26.42 15.01
CA LEU A 141 -8.76 26.14 16.13
C LEU A 141 -8.63 24.73 16.72
N GLY A 142 -8.21 24.71 17.99
CA GLY A 142 -7.70 23.53 18.68
C GLY A 142 -8.77 22.46 18.93
N GLU A 143 -8.37 21.20 18.83
CA GLU A 143 -9.32 20.08 18.97
C GLU A 143 -8.68 18.79 19.53
N GLN A 144 -9.38 18.28 20.55
CA GLN A 144 -9.80 16.88 20.77
C GLN A 144 -8.75 15.77 20.53
N ARG A 145 -8.14 15.33 21.63
CA ARG A 145 -7.31 14.10 21.70
C ARG A 145 -8.19 12.86 21.91
N SER A 146 -8.11 11.93 20.97
CA SER A 146 -8.75 10.60 21.04
C SER A 146 -7.90 9.56 21.78
N PRO A 147 -8.51 8.53 22.40
CA PRO A 147 -7.81 7.63 23.31
C PRO A 147 -6.99 6.53 22.60
N ILE A 148 -5.79 6.27 23.13
CA ILE A 148 -5.01 5.04 22.92
C ILE A 148 -5.30 4.10 24.10
N PHE A 149 -5.16 2.81 23.85
CA PHE A 149 -5.46 1.75 24.80
C PHE A 149 -4.19 1.31 25.56
N ARG A 150 -4.21 1.39 26.91
CA ARG A 150 -3.12 0.85 27.75
C ARG A 150 -3.71 0.01 28.89
N ILE A 151 -3.31 -1.26 28.98
CA ILE A 151 -3.63 -2.12 30.12
C ILE A 151 -2.54 -1.92 31.18
N TYR A 152 -2.91 -1.38 32.35
CA TYR A 152 -2.03 -1.27 33.49
C TYR A 152 -2.39 -2.33 34.54
N PHE A 153 -1.38 -3.00 35.08
CA PHE A 153 -1.51 -3.89 36.24
C PHE A 153 -0.87 -3.21 37.46
N PRO A 154 -1.58 -3.05 38.58
CA PRO A 154 -0.99 -2.46 39.78
C PRO A 154 0.14 -3.35 40.33
N SER A 155 1.27 -2.71 40.66
CA SER A 155 2.52 -3.29 41.17
C SER A 155 2.41 -3.72 42.66
N PRO A 156 3.24 -4.69 43.15
CA PRO A 156 4.23 -5.44 42.39
C PRO A 156 3.61 -6.67 41.70
N PRO A 157 4.03 -6.98 40.46
CA PRO A 157 3.44 -8.08 39.72
C PRO A 157 3.87 -9.41 40.36
N PRO A 158 2.96 -10.26 40.87
CA PRO A 158 3.23 -11.69 40.82
C PRO A 158 3.43 -12.05 39.33
N GLN A 159 4.28 -13.04 39.06
CA GLN A 159 4.53 -13.63 37.74
C GLN A 159 3.27 -13.54 36.85
N CYS A 160 3.29 -12.64 35.86
CA CYS A 160 2.11 -12.33 35.06
C CYS A 160 1.93 -13.38 33.96
N ASP A 161 1.32 -14.51 34.32
CA ASP A 161 0.90 -15.57 33.39
C ASP A 161 -0.33 -15.17 32.54
N HIS A 162 -0.74 -13.90 32.53
CA HIS A 162 -2.05 -13.46 31.98
C HIS A 162 -2.01 -12.93 30.54
N LEU A 163 -0.81 -12.67 29.98
CA LEU A 163 -0.68 -12.52 28.52
C LEU A 163 -0.78 -13.87 27.80
N GLU A 164 -0.78 -15.00 28.54
CA GLU A 164 -1.06 -16.33 27.97
C GLU A 164 -2.46 -16.43 27.35
N VAL A 165 -3.37 -15.51 27.65
CA VAL A 165 -4.69 -15.45 27.02
C VAL A 165 -4.57 -15.29 25.50
N PHE A 166 -3.55 -14.55 25.03
CA PHE A 166 -3.23 -14.46 23.60
C PHE A 166 -2.47 -15.69 23.08
N ASN A 167 -1.74 -16.40 23.96
CA ASN A 167 -1.10 -17.69 23.65
C ASN A 167 -2.06 -18.88 23.74
N SER A 168 -3.35 -18.64 24.00
CA SER A 168 -4.33 -19.73 24.02
C SER A 168 -4.29 -20.44 22.66
N PRO A 169 -4.06 -21.76 22.59
CA PRO A 169 -4.01 -22.50 21.33
C PRO A 169 -5.34 -22.44 20.55
N THR A 170 -6.39 -21.89 21.17
CA THR A 170 -7.71 -21.73 20.56
C THR A 170 -7.95 -20.36 19.94
N LEU A 171 -7.11 -19.36 20.26
CA LEU A 171 -7.22 -18.01 19.74
C LEU A 171 -6.57 -17.94 18.35
N ARG A 172 -7.40 -17.98 17.30
CA ARG A 172 -6.96 -17.84 15.90
C ARG A 172 -7.04 -16.37 15.49
N LEU A 173 -6.17 -15.54 16.06
CA LEU A 173 -5.98 -14.20 15.53
C LEU A 173 -5.37 -14.34 14.13
N GLU A 174 -6.12 -14.00 13.10
CA GLU A 174 -5.60 -13.94 11.73
C GLU A 174 -5.10 -12.53 11.39
N HIS A 175 -5.56 -11.49 12.09
CA HIS A 175 -5.16 -10.09 11.92
C HIS A 175 -5.10 -9.34 13.27
N PHE A 176 -4.07 -8.53 13.49
CA PHE A 176 -3.88 -7.70 14.68
C PHE A 176 -3.29 -6.33 14.35
N GLU A 177 -3.87 -5.23 14.83
CA GLU A 177 -3.32 -3.86 14.72
C GLU A 177 -3.04 -3.26 16.11
N THR A 178 -1.91 -2.57 16.32
CA THR A 178 -1.61 -1.86 17.59
C THR A 178 -0.80 -0.59 17.38
N THR A 179 -0.99 0.44 18.22
CA THR A 179 -0.31 1.75 18.08
C THR A 179 0.81 2.02 19.07
N VAL A 180 0.95 1.20 20.14
CA VAL A 180 2.09 1.24 21.07
C VAL A 180 2.31 -0.18 21.62
N PRO A 181 3.10 -1.03 20.97
CA PRO A 181 3.39 -2.34 21.51
C PRO A 181 4.23 -2.19 22.78
N VAL A 182 3.68 -2.56 23.92
CA VAL A 182 4.51 -2.90 25.09
C VAL A 182 5.32 -4.16 24.68
N PRO A 183 6.65 -4.23 24.90
CA PRO A 183 7.50 -5.33 24.41
C PRO A 183 6.94 -6.73 24.73
N ARG A 184 6.33 -6.88 25.92
CA ARG A 184 5.66 -8.11 26.36
C ARG A 184 4.47 -8.52 25.49
N ALA A 185 3.67 -7.56 25.02
CA ALA A 185 2.55 -7.84 24.13
C ALA A 185 3.06 -8.36 22.78
N LEU A 186 4.14 -7.77 22.26
CA LEU A 186 4.75 -8.21 21.02
C LEU A 186 5.36 -9.62 21.15
N SER A 187 5.94 -9.95 22.30
CA SER A 187 6.43 -11.29 22.62
C SER A 187 5.31 -12.35 22.67
N ALA A 188 4.15 -12.00 23.24
CA ALA A 188 2.97 -12.87 23.22
C ALA A 188 2.45 -13.04 21.77
N LEU A 189 2.29 -11.96 21.01
CA LEU A 189 1.84 -12.02 19.61
C LEU A 189 2.80 -12.84 18.73
N ALA A 190 4.10 -12.71 18.96
CA ALA A 190 5.14 -13.46 18.26
C ALA A 190 5.01 -14.98 18.43
N SER A 191 4.42 -15.42 19.54
CA SER A 191 4.18 -16.83 19.86
C SER A 191 2.90 -17.40 19.22
N ILE A 192 2.05 -16.55 18.64
CA ILE A 192 0.79 -16.98 17.99
C ILE A 192 1.11 -17.59 16.64
N SER A 193 1.13 -18.92 16.59
CA SER A 193 1.45 -19.71 15.38
C SER A 193 0.40 -19.64 14.27
N THR A 194 -0.76 -19.01 14.52
CA THR A 194 -1.83 -18.85 13.53
C THR A 194 -1.95 -17.43 12.99
N LEU A 195 -1.14 -16.49 13.49
CA LEU A 195 -1.19 -15.09 13.08
C LEU A 195 -0.71 -14.91 11.64
N ARG A 196 -1.61 -14.45 10.77
CA ARG A 196 -1.35 -14.27 9.32
C ARG A 196 -1.17 -12.81 8.93
N HIS A 197 -1.81 -11.88 9.61
CA HIS A 197 -1.75 -10.46 9.32
C HIS A 197 -1.42 -9.72 10.62
N LEU A 198 -0.52 -8.76 10.51
CA LEU A 198 -0.06 -7.98 11.65
C LEU A 198 0.22 -6.56 11.19
N ASP A 199 -0.41 -5.59 11.81
CA ASP A 199 -0.17 -4.16 11.65
C ASP A 199 0.36 -3.61 12.99
N LEU A 200 1.51 -2.94 12.97
CA LEU A 200 2.22 -2.49 14.16
C LEU A 200 2.65 -1.05 14.01
N ALA A 201 2.13 -0.13 14.80
CA ALA A 201 2.75 1.16 15.01
C ALA A 201 3.77 1.05 16.16
N ILE A 202 5.05 1.14 15.85
CA ILE A 202 6.17 1.05 16.77
C ILE A 202 6.60 2.48 17.13
N GLY A 203 6.34 2.89 18.37
CA GLY A 203 6.90 4.14 18.91
C GLY A 203 8.40 4.02 19.20
N ASP A 204 8.90 4.85 20.11
CA ASP A 204 10.28 4.72 20.61
C ASP A 204 10.36 3.65 21.71
N VAL A 205 10.09 2.41 21.33
CA VAL A 205 10.05 1.26 22.26
C VAL A 205 11.21 0.32 21.95
N ASP A 206 11.89 -0.14 22.99
CA ASP A 206 12.93 -1.15 22.86
C ASP A 206 12.33 -2.53 22.55
N LEU A 207 12.69 -3.10 21.40
CA LEU A 207 12.21 -4.40 20.92
C LEU A 207 13.17 -5.56 21.22
N ASN A 208 14.07 -5.39 22.19
CA ASN A 208 15.00 -6.44 22.60
C ASN A 208 14.32 -7.73 23.10
N ASP A 209 13.08 -7.65 23.59
CA ASP A 209 12.34 -8.78 24.16
C ASP A 209 11.51 -9.58 23.13
N VAL A 210 11.57 -9.23 21.84
CA VAL A 210 10.85 -9.99 20.80
C VAL A 210 11.56 -11.33 20.59
N PRO A 211 10.87 -12.48 20.78
CA PRO A 211 11.47 -13.79 20.63
C PRO A 211 11.93 -14.00 19.18
N SER A 212 12.94 -14.85 19.00
CA SER A 212 13.44 -15.24 17.69
C SER A 212 13.55 -16.76 17.66
N PRO A 213 12.88 -17.46 16.72
CA PRO A 213 12.02 -16.95 15.64
C PRO A 213 10.63 -16.46 16.11
N ALA A 214 10.08 -15.42 15.46
CA ALA A 214 8.73 -14.88 15.71
C ALA A 214 7.81 -15.01 14.48
N PHE A 215 6.50 -15.13 14.70
CA PHE A 215 5.45 -15.04 13.66
C PHE A 215 5.57 -16.06 12.49
N PRO A 216 5.57 -17.38 12.77
CA PRO A 216 5.87 -18.40 11.75
C PRO A 216 4.84 -18.50 10.62
N ALA A 217 3.59 -18.09 10.85
CA ALA A 217 2.49 -18.18 9.87
C ALA A 217 2.14 -16.84 9.21
N LEU A 218 2.95 -15.80 9.43
CA LEU A 218 2.66 -14.46 8.93
C LEU A 218 2.71 -14.41 7.40
N GLN A 219 1.70 -13.77 6.82
CA GLN A 219 1.48 -13.56 5.39
C GLN A 219 1.47 -12.07 5.04
N TYR A 220 1.00 -11.22 5.95
CA TYR A 220 0.94 -9.78 5.81
C TYR A 220 1.55 -9.11 7.04
N LEU A 221 2.50 -8.22 6.84
CA LEU A 221 3.10 -7.42 7.89
C LEU A 221 3.10 -5.95 7.49
N ARG A 222 2.44 -5.12 8.26
CA ARG A 222 2.55 -3.66 8.20
C ARG A 222 3.19 -3.15 9.47
N VAL A 223 4.17 -2.25 9.33
CA VAL A 223 4.87 -1.66 10.45
C VAL A 223 5.02 -0.17 10.22
N GLU A 224 4.46 0.63 11.11
CA GLU A 224 4.65 2.08 11.18
C GLU A 224 5.61 2.42 12.32
N ALA A 225 6.88 2.66 12.06
CA ALA A 225 7.87 2.99 13.09
C ALA A 225 8.08 4.51 13.23
N ALA A 226 8.15 5.02 14.46
CA ALA A 226 8.59 6.38 14.76
C ALA A 226 10.08 6.36 15.14
N THR A 227 10.95 6.98 14.32
CA THR A 227 12.42 7.20 14.54
C THR A 227 13.35 6.02 14.80
N ASN A 228 12.86 4.90 15.33
CA ASN A 228 13.71 3.86 15.85
C ASN A 228 13.95 2.80 14.77
N HIS A 229 14.77 3.16 13.78
CA HIS A 229 15.14 2.23 12.70
C HIS A 229 15.84 0.98 13.25
N VAL A 230 16.53 1.08 14.38
CA VAL A 230 17.20 -0.05 15.04
C VAL A 230 16.19 -1.05 15.56
N ALA A 231 15.12 -0.58 16.23
CA ALA A 231 14.01 -1.42 16.65
C ALA A 231 13.35 -2.10 15.44
N LEU A 232 13.08 -1.37 14.35
CA LEU A 232 12.54 -1.94 13.12
C LEU A 232 13.45 -3.04 12.57
N LEU A 233 14.75 -2.79 12.45
CA LEU A 233 15.70 -3.79 11.94
C LEU A 233 15.74 -5.03 12.85
N ARG A 234 15.74 -4.86 14.18
CA ARG A 234 15.69 -5.97 15.13
C ARG A 234 14.42 -6.79 14.98
N LEU A 235 13.27 -6.12 14.89
CA LEU A 235 12.00 -6.80 14.64
C LEU A 235 12.08 -7.63 13.36
N MET A 236 12.52 -7.04 12.26
CA MET A 236 12.62 -7.73 10.97
C MET A 236 13.62 -8.91 11.01
N ARG A 237 14.69 -8.83 11.80
CA ARG A 237 15.61 -9.96 12.01
C ARG A 237 14.93 -11.12 12.74
N ASN A 238 14.03 -10.83 13.68
CA ASN A 238 13.35 -11.83 14.50
C ASN A 238 12.13 -12.43 13.80
N VAL A 239 11.48 -11.70 12.87
CA VAL A 239 10.36 -12.21 12.06
C VAL A 239 10.81 -13.39 11.21
N ALA A 240 10.28 -14.58 11.50
CA ALA A 240 10.54 -15.84 10.82
C ALA A 240 9.30 -16.31 10.05
N ALA A 241 8.87 -15.48 9.09
CA ALA A 241 7.68 -15.69 8.28
C ALA A 241 8.05 -16.14 6.86
N PRO A 242 8.30 -17.45 6.60
CA PRO A 242 8.64 -17.92 5.26
C PRO A 242 7.49 -17.78 4.26
N SER A 243 6.26 -17.62 4.75
CA SER A 243 5.04 -17.43 3.95
C SER A 243 4.63 -15.96 3.81
N LEU A 244 5.53 -15.01 4.12
CA LEU A 244 5.24 -13.58 4.02
C LEU A 244 5.04 -13.19 2.54
N LEU A 245 3.84 -12.72 2.22
CA LEU A 245 3.42 -12.30 0.88
C LEU A 245 3.46 -10.78 0.73
N GLU A 246 3.12 -10.04 1.79
CA GLU A 246 3.08 -8.59 1.78
C GLU A 246 3.80 -7.98 2.98
N LEU A 247 4.63 -6.98 2.71
CA LEU A 247 5.39 -6.26 3.71
C LEU A 247 5.29 -4.76 3.44
N ASN A 248 4.69 -4.02 4.37
CA ASN A 248 4.59 -2.56 4.32
C ASN A 248 5.31 -1.96 5.51
N LEU A 249 6.35 -1.17 5.25
CA LEU A 249 7.18 -0.53 6.25
C LEU A 249 7.07 0.98 6.07
N SER A 250 6.51 1.67 7.05
CA SER A 250 6.43 3.12 7.07
C SER A 250 7.28 3.64 8.21
N VAL A 251 8.24 4.53 7.94
CA VAL A 251 9.02 5.19 8.98
C VAL A 251 8.70 6.66 9.03
N LYS A 252 8.23 7.13 10.18
CA LYS A 252 7.93 8.54 10.45
C LYS A 252 9.06 9.15 11.26
N VAL A 253 9.65 10.21 10.72
CA VAL A 253 10.66 11.03 11.41
C VAL A 253 9.98 12.29 11.97
N PRO A 254 9.86 12.43 13.30
CA PRO A 254 9.35 13.56 14.00
C PRO A 254 10.31 14.73 13.90
N LEU A 255 9.74 15.89 14.21
CA LEU A 255 10.35 17.19 14.13
C LEU A 255 11.43 17.33 15.20
N ALA A 256 12.67 17.09 14.82
CA ALA A 256 13.83 17.46 15.62
C ALA A 256 14.43 18.77 15.11
N ASN A 257 15.17 19.49 15.95
CA ASN A 257 15.93 20.65 15.49
C ASN A 257 16.96 20.20 14.41
N LYS A 258 17.39 21.12 13.53
CA LYS A 258 18.26 20.80 12.38
C LYS A 258 19.54 20.04 12.78
N GLU A 259 20.11 20.36 13.93
CA GLU A 259 21.30 19.68 14.47
C GLU A 259 21.01 18.24 14.90
N GLU A 260 19.84 17.98 15.46
CA GLU A 260 19.40 16.65 15.86
C GLU A 260 18.96 15.82 14.65
N ILE A 261 18.46 16.45 13.58
CA ILE A 261 18.31 15.79 12.27
C ILE A 261 19.68 15.32 11.81
N SER A 262 20.67 16.21 11.62
CA SER A 262 22.00 15.81 11.14
C SER A 262 22.64 14.69 11.98
N ARG A 263 22.57 14.79 13.32
CA ARG A 263 23.06 13.74 14.24
C ARG A 263 22.29 12.42 14.12
N ARG A 264 20.95 12.48 13.94
CA ARG A 264 20.13 11.26 13.78
C ARG A 264 20.29 10.64 12.41
N THR A 265 20.58 11.42 11.38
CA THR A 265 20.75 10.87 10.04
C THR A 265 22.08 10.15 9.86
N GLU A 266 23.13 10.54 10.59
CA GLU A 266 24.36 9.72 10.70
C GLU A 266 24.11 8.39 11.43
N ALA A 267 23.09 8.36 12.31
CA ALA A 267 22.67 7.17 13.04
C ALA A 267 21.54 6.39 12.34
N MET A 268 21.15 6.79 11.12
CA MET A 268 20.11 6.08 10.38
C MET A 268 20.60 4.65 10.12
N VAL A 269 19.77 3.66 10.46
CA VAL A 269 20.11 2.27 10.11
C VAL A 269 20.35 2.22 8.61
N PRO A 270 21.44 1.55 8.16
CA PRO A 270 21.65 1.37 6.74
C PRO A 270 20.42 0.68 6.19
N VAL A 271 19.66 1.36 5.33
CA VAL A 271 18.51 0.76 4.64
C VAL A 271 18.96 -0.51 3.90
N GLU A 272 20.24 -0.58 3.52
CA GLU A 272 20.96 -1.78 3.11
C GLU A 272 20.81 -2.97 4.07
N ALA A 273 20.99 -2.75 5.38
CA ALA A 273 20.82 -3.81 6.37
C ALA A 273 19.37 -4.24 6.47
N LEU A 274 18.42 -3.31 6.35
CA LEU A 274 16.98 -3.62 6.34
C LEU A 274 16.62 -4.44 5.10
N PHE A 275 17.01 -4.00 3.91
CA PHE A 275 16.73 -4.69 2.66
C PHE A 275 17.45 -6.04 2.58
N GLY A 276 18.67 -6.14 3.11
CA GLY A 276 19.35 -7.41 3.31
C GLY A 276 18.53 -8.38 4.17
N VAL A 277 17.88 -7.90 5.23
CA VAL A 277 16.96 -8.74 6.01
C VAL A 277 15.69 -9.07 5.22
N VAL A 278 15.10 -8.12 4.51
CA VAL A 278 13.87 -8.35 3.69
C VAL A 278 14.11 -9.37 2.58
N SER A 279 15.31 -9.42 2.00
CA SER A 279 15.70 -10.35 0.94
C SER A 279 15.52 -11.85 1.30
N ARG A 280 15.36 -12.17 2.60
CA ARG A 280 15.07 -13.53 3.08
C ARG A 280 13.65 -14.01 2.78
N PHE A 281 12.71 -13.10 2.50
CA PHE A 281 11.30 -13.40 2.32
C PHE A 281 11.03 -13.73 0.84
N LEU A 282 11.49 -14.90 0.39
CA LEU A 282 11.50 -15.27 -1.03
C LEU A 282 10.12 -15.36 -1.71
N LEU A 283 9.04 -15.45 -0.92
CA LEU A 283 7.65 -15.48 -1.40
C LEU A 283 6.98 -14.10 -1.41
N LEU A 284 7.72 -13.04 -1.08
CA LEU A 284 7.18 -11.69 -1.01
C LEU A 284 6.74 -11.23 -2.42
N ARG A 285 5.46 -10.86 -2.51
CA ARG A 285 4.83 -10.34 -3.73
C ARG A 285 4.68 -8.83 -3.70
N SER A 286 4.43 -8.26 -2.52
CA SER A 286 4.28 -6.83 -2.34
C SER A 286 5.24 -6.32 -1.28
N PHE A 287 6.08 -5.36 -1.65
CA PHE A 287 6.94 -4.66 -0.73
C PHE A 287 6.74 -3.14 -0.86
N SER A 288 6.43 -2.50 0.26
CA SER A 288 6.36 -1.04 0.35
C SER A 288 7.26 -0.57 1.48
N PHE A 289 8.12 0.40 1.20
CA PHE A 289 8.92 1.09 2.19
C PHE A 289 8.79 2.60 1.99
N LEU A 290 8.06 3.24 2.90
CA LEU A 290 7.74 4.66 2.85
C LEU A 290 8.47 5.39 3.98
N TYR A 291 9.15 6.48 3.64
CA TYR A 291 9.92 7.27 4.60
C TYR A 291 9.34 8.70 4.66
N PHE A 292 8.67 9.02 5.76
CA PHE A 292 7.95 10.28 5.92
C PHE A 292 8.65 11.22 6.89
N TRP A 293 8.95 12.44 6.44
CA TRP A 293 9.34 13.57 7.26
C TRP A 293 8.09 14.32 7.73
N GLN A 294 7.91 14.60 9.02
CA GLN A 294 6.70 15.27 9.52
C GLN A 294 6.56 16.76 9.12
N ASN A 295 7.63 17.45 8.70
CA ASN A 295 7.55 18.84 8.24
C ASN A 295 8.06 18.97 6.81
N HIS A 296 7.12 19.27 5.90
CA HIS A 296 7.38 19.40 4.47
C HIS A 296 8.01 20.72 4.03
N TRP A 297 8.18 21.67 4.94
CA TRP A 297 8.47 23.07 4.59
C TRP A 297 9.77 23.61 5.17
N ALA A 298 10.59 22.81 5.86
CA ALA A 298 11.84 23.28 6.46
C ALA A 298 13.08 22.85 5.65
N TYR A 299 13.23 23.49 4.49
CA TYR A 299 14.47 23.81 3.75
C TYR A 299 15.80 23.21 4.26
N SER A 300 16.09 21.98 3.84
CA SER A 300 17.44 21.56 3.44
C SER A 300 17.34 20.20 2.77
N SER A 301 17.97 20.06 1.60
CA SER A 301 18.06 18.80 0.83
C SER A 301 18.29 17.61 1.76
N PRO A 302 17.58 16.48 1.59
CA PRO A 302 17.92 15.28 2.34
C PRO A 302 19.38 14.95 2.05
N VAL A 303 20.22 15.03 3.08
CA VAL A 303 21.67 14.78 3.02
C VAL A 303 21.99 13.32 2.62
N TYR A 304 20.97 12.49 2.40
CA TYR A 304 21.08 11.05 2.21
C TYR A 304 20.20 10.62 1.04
N SER A 305 20.84 10.30 -0.08
CA SER A 305 20.26 9.48 -1.13
C SER A 305 20.64 8.03 -0.88
N ILE A 306 19.68 7.12 -1.04
CA ILE A 306 20.00 5.70 -1.05
C ILE A 306 20.66 5.39 -2.39
N HIS A 307 21.83 4.76 -2.36
CA HIS A 307 22.47 4.27 -3.58
C HIS A 307 21.64 3.13 -4.16
N TRP A 308 21.36 3.14 -5.46
CA TRP A 308 20.50 2.14 -6.12
C TRP A 308 20.94 0.68 -5.89
N ARG A 309 22.24 0.40 -5.78
CA ARG A 309 22.82 -0.91 -5.44
C ARG A 309 22.21 -1.53 -4.18
N THR A 310 21.73 -0.70 -3.25
CA THR A 310 20.97 -1.14 -2.07
C THR A 310 19.71 -1.90 -2.48
N LEU A 311 19.03 -1.49 -3.56
CA LEU A 311 17.88 -2.21 -4.11
C LEU A 311 18.25 -3.57 -4.67
N LEU A 312 19.46 -3.75 -5.19
CA LEU A 312 19.89 -5.05 -5.69
C LEU A 312 19.98 -6.11 -4.60
N SER A 313 20.04 -5.71 -3.32
CA SER A 313 19.89 -6.67 -2.22
C SER A 313 18.50 -7.35 -2.21
N LEU A 314 17.48 -6.70 -2.78
CA LEU A 314 16.13 -7.24 -2.98
C LEU A 314 15.99 -8.04 -4.30
N SER A 315 17.07 -8.20 -5.07
CA SER A 315 17.01 -8.98 -6.32
C SER A 315 16.69 -10.45 -6.09
N SER A 316 16.87 -11.00 -4.89
CA SER A 316 16.44 -12.38 -4.58
C SER A 316 14.92 -12.58 -4.68
N LEU A 317 14.13 -11.50 -4.60
CA LEU A 317 12.66 -11.52 -4.56
C LEU A 317 12.06 -11.68 -5.98
N ARG A 318 12.25 -12.85 -6.61
CA ARG A 318 11.82 -13.10 -8.00
C ARG A 318 10.29 -13.15 -8.22
N TYR A 319 9.52 -13.19 -7.14
CA TYR A 319 8.04 -13.19 -7.16
C TYR A 319 7.45 -11.82 -6.82
N LEU A 320 8.28 -10.78 -6.75
CA LEU A 320 7.82 -9.43 -6.46
C LEU A 320 6.94 -8.92 -7.62
N GLU A 321 5.68 -8.67 -7.31
CA GLU A 321 4.64 -8.11 -8.17
C GLU A 321 4.52 -6.60 -7.93
N LYS A 322 4.75 -6.13 -6.69
CA LYS A 322 4.65 -4.70 -6.32
C LYS A 322 5.85 -4.26 -5.50
N LEU A 323 6.48 -3.17 -5.93
CA LEU A 323 7.57 -2.49 -5.21
C LEU A 323 7.27 -1.00 -5.12
N ASP A 324 7.07 -0.51 -3.91
CA ASP A 324 6.79 0.90 -3.64
C ASP A 324 7.81 1.52 -2.69
N LEU A 325 8.63 2.42 -3.22
CA LEU A 325 9.65 3.19 -2.54
C LEU A 325 9.41 4.70 -2.74
N SER A 326 8.14 5.11 -2.93
CA SER A 326 7.77 6.45 -3.40
C SER A 326 8.10 7.64 -2.47
N ALA A 327 8.85 7.40 -1.41
CA ALA A 327 9.23 8.38 -0.40
C ALA A 327 10.71 8.22 0.00
N VAL A 328 11.50 7.55 -0.84
CA VAL A 328 12.90 7.24 -0.59
C VAL A 328 13.74 7.99 -1.60
N PRO A 329 14.53 9.01 -1.20
CA PRO A 329 15.38 9.73 -2.13
C PRO A 329 16.43 8.77 -2.70
N MET A 330 16.52 8.71 -4.02
CA MET A 330 17.40 7.79 -4.74
C MET A 330 18.04 8.50 -5.93
N ALA A 331 19.33 8.21 -6.15
CA ALA A 331 20.01 8.56 -7.39
C ALA A 331 20.02 7.31 -8.28
N LEU A 332 19.44 7.44 -9.47
CA LEU A 332 19.36 6.38 -10.48
C LEU A 332 20.03 6.89 -11.76
N ALA A 333 20.78 6.02 -12.41
CA ALA A 333 21.29 6.18 -13.78
C ALA A 333 20.67 5.12 -14.70
N ASP A 334 20.81 5.29 -16.02
CA ASP A 334 20.18 4.39 -17.00
C ASP A 334 20.62 2.92 -16.85
N ALA A 335 21.90 2.68 -16.57
CA ALA A 335 22.46 1.35 -16.31
C ALA A 335 21.81 0.67 -15.09
N ASP A 336 21.32 1.47 -14.13
CA ASP A 336 20.70 0.97 -12.92
C ASP A 336 19.29 0.46 -13.22
N LEU A 337 18.55 1.14 -14.12
CA LEU A 337 17.21 0.72 -14.52
C LEU A 337 17.21 -0.60 -15.30
N ASP A 338 18.21 -0.86 -16.16
CA ASP A 338 18.37 -2.18 -16.79
C ASP A 338 18.57 -3.29 -15.75
N ALA A 339 19.43 -3.03 -14.75
CA ALA A 339 19.67 -3.98 -13.66
C ALA A 339 18.40 -4.23 -12.82
N LEU A 340 17.59 -3.19 -12.55
CA LEU A 340 16.33 -3.31 -11.83
C LEU A 340 15.27 -4.07 -12.64
N ALA A 341 15.14 -3.79 -13.94
CA ALA A 341 14.21 -4.49 -14.82
C ALA A 341 14.52 -5.99 -14.89
N ARG A 342 15.81 -6.37 -14.97
CA ARG A 342 16.23 -7.78 -14.93
C ARG A 342 16.03 -8.43 -13.55
N ALA A 343 16.05 -7.64 -12.47
CA ALA A 343 15.91 -8.17 -11.13
C ALA A 343 14.50 -8.71 -10.86
N TRP A 344 13.46 -8.07 -11.41
CA TRP A 344 12.06 -8.38 -11.12
C TRP A 344 11.21 -8.53 -12.41
N PRO A 345 11.35 -9.64 -13.14
CA PRO A 345 10.64 -9.83 -14.40
C PRO A 345 9.11 -9.98 -14.27
N LYS A 346 8.61 -10.22 -13.05
CA LYS A 346 7.17 -10.35 -12.74
C LYS A 346 6.55 -9.10 -12.13
N ILE A 347 7.30 -8.00 -12.08
CA ILE A 347 6.83 -6.76 -11.47
C ILE A 347 5.64 -6.20 -12.28
N GLU A 348 4.57 -5.86 -11.57
CA GLU A 348 3.36 -5.24 -12.10
C GLU A 348 3.28 -3.76 -11.71
N GLU A 349 3.75 -3.42 -10.51
CA GLU A 349 3.79 -2.04 -10.01
C GLU A 349 5.19 -1.72 -9.46
N LEU A 350 5.87 -0.73 -10.05
CA LEU A 350 7.16 -0.22 -9.61
C LEU A 350 7.09 1.28 -9.37
N ARG A 351 7.29 1.72 -8.14
CA ARG A 351 7.29 3.15 -7.75
C ARG A 351 8.59 3.49 -7.05
N LEU A 352 9.42 4.30 -7.69
CA LEU A 352 10.74 4.73 -7.20
C LEU A 352 10.84 6.26 -7.04
N TYR A 353 9.73 6.97 -7.22
CA TYR A 353 9.69 8.43 -7.24
C TYR A 353 9.72 9.05 -5.84
N ASP A 354 10.01 10.34 -5.70
CA ASP A 354 10.01 11.02 -4.41
C ASP A 354 8.84 12.01 -4.37
N LEU A 355 7.73 11.60 -3.72
CA LEU A 355 6.45 12.32 -3.56
C LEU A 355 6.53 13.79 -3.13
N LYS A 356 7.72 14.26 -2.73
CA LYS A 356 7.89 15.52 -2.02
C LYS A 356 8.98 16.40 -2.62
N LYS A 357 9.58 16.01 -3.75
CA LYS A 357 10.70 16.73 -4.40
C LYS A 357 10.26 17.80 -5.42
N VAL A 358 9.21 18.54 -5.12
CA VAL A 358 8.67 19.59 -6.02
C VAL A 358 9.56 20.83 -6.11
N VAL A 359 10.62 21.06 -5.30
CA VAL A 359 11.16 22.44 -5.17
C VAL A 359 12.68 22.66 -5.09
N TRP A 360 13.59 21.66 -5.07
CA TRP A 360 15.00 21.99 -4.75
C TRP A 360 16.00 21.61 -5.84
N ASP A 361 16.42 22.61 -6.62
CA ASP A 361 17.81 23.03 -6.96
C ASP A 361 18.92 21.98 -7.09
N PHE A 362 18.61 20.74 -7.46
CA PHE A 362 19.64 19.81 -7.93
C PHE A 362 20.12 20.32 -9.29
N GLN A 363 21.19 21.13 -9.27
CA GLN A 363 21.96 21.45 -10.49
C GLN A 363 22.48 20.17 -11.17
N ASP A 364 22.61 19.07 -10.42
CA ASP A 364 22.82 17.72 -10.95
C ASP A 364 21.48 17.03 -11.23
N ARG A 365 20.69 17.57 -12.17
CA ARG A 365 19.56 16.83 -12.74
C ARG A 365 20.13 15.68 -13.54
N SER A 366 20.03 14.47 -12.98
CA SER A 366 20.27 13.26 -13.76
C SER A 366 19.03 13.08 -14.63
N PHE A 367 19.23 13.23 -15.94
CA PHE A 367 18.21 12.92 -16.92
C PHE A 367 18.23 11.43 -17.21
N LEU A 368 17.05 10.84 -17.31
CA LEU A 368 16.88 9.46 -17.71
C LEU A 368 16.69 9.41 -19.22
N GLN A 369 17.49 8.59 -19.92
CA GLN A 369 17.26 8.37 -21.35
C GLN A 369 16.00 7.51 -21.57
N VAL A 370 15.29 7.74 -22.68
CA VAL A 370 14.13 6.91 -23.06
C VAL A 370 14.50 5.43 -23.17
N ASP A 371 15.76 5.12 -23.52
CA ASP A 371 16.29 3.77 -23.60
C ASP A 371 16.14 2.99 -22.29
N ALA A 372 16.15 3.69 -21.15
CA ALA A 372 15.98 3.08 -19.85
C ALA A 372 14.54 2.57 -19.62
N LEU A 373 13.52 3.17 -20.27
CA LEU A 373 12.15 2.63 -20.29
C LEU A 373 12.06 1.33 -21.10
N LEU A 374 12.87 1.21 -22.15
CA LEU A 374 12.88 0.04 -23.02
C LEU A 374 13.38 -1.22 -22.29
N SER A 375 14.25 -1.05 -21.29
CA SER A 375 14.65 -2.15 -20.41
C SER A 375 13.45 -2.78 -19.71
N PHE A 376 12.49 -1.98 -19.23
CA PHE A 376 11.26 -2.51 -18.65
C PHE A 376 10.35 -3.16 -19.70
N ALA A 377 10.27 -2.61 -20.91
CA ALA A 377 9.53 -3.24 -22.02
C ALA A 377 10.05 -4.65 -22.33
N ARG A 378 11.37 -4.82 -22.27
CA ARG A 378 12.05 -6.09 -22.57
C ARG A 378 11.94 -7.10 -21.44
N PHE A 379 12.12 -6.67 -20.19
CA PHE A 379 12.27 -7.60 -19.05
C PHE A 379 11.05 -7.70 -18.15
N CYS A 380 10.12 -6.73 -18.20
CA CYS A 380 8.96 -6.65 -17.31
C CYS A 380 7.65 -6.58 -18.12
N PRO A 381 7.25 -7.66 -18.82
CA PRO A 381 6.06 -7.66 -19.69
C PRO A 381 4.74 -7.48 -18.94
N LEU A 382 4.73 -7.65 -17.61
CA LEU A 382 3.55 -7.49 -16.76
C LEU A 382 3.46 -6.10 -16.11
N LEU A 383 4.40 -5.19 -16.39
CA LEU A 383 4.45 -3.88 -15.76
C LEU A 383 3.28 -3.00 -16.21
N ARG A 384 2.43 -2.62 -15.24
CA ARG A 384 1.23 -1.80 -15.43
C ARG A 384 1.39 -0.39 -14.85
N VAL A 385 2.12 -0.27 -13.75
CA VAL A 385 2.37 1.03 -13.10
C VAL A 385 3.87 1.23 -12.94
N LEU A 386 4.40 2.29 -13.54
CA LEU A 386 5.80 2.69 -13.40
C LEU A 386 5.84 4.11 -12.88
N GLY A 387 6.67 4.38 -11.88
CA GLY A 387 6.95 5.73 -11.44
C GLY A 387 8.42 5.92 -11.10
N LEU A 388 9.04 6.96 -11.66
CA LEU A 388 10.47 7.21 -11.59
C LEU A 388 10.77 8.59 -10.98
N PRO A 389 11.84 8.76 -10.19
CA PRO A 389 12.17 10.00 -9.50
C PRO A 389 12.82 11.07 -10.41
N MET A 390 12.80 10.90 -11.73
CA MET A 390 13.69 11.61 -12.65
C MET A 390 12.96 12.25 -13.82
N GLU A 391 13.63 13.29 -14.34
CA GLU A 391 13.30 13.93 -15.60
C GLU A 391 13.69 13.00 -16.75
N ILE A 392 12.77 12.78 -17.68
CA ILE A 392 13.07 11.99 -18.89
C ILE A 392 13.65 12.95 -19.92
N SER A 393 14.89 12.70 -20.33
CA SER A 393 15.45 13.31 -21.54
C SER A 393 14.96 12.52 -22.75
N LEU A 394 14.59 13.26 -23.78
CA LEU A 394 14.15 12.72 -25.04
C LEU A 394 15.31 12.42 -26.00
N ASP A 395 16.55 12.57 -25.55
CA ASP A 395 17.71 12.06 -26.27
C ASP A 395 17.76 10.53 -26.16
N THR A 396 17.80 9.84 -27.30
CA THR A 396 17.83 8.38 -27.36
C THR A 396 18.76 7.91 -28.46
N SER A 397 19.41 6.76 -28.22
CA SER A 397 20.36 6.20 -29.15
C SER A 397 19.72 5.59 -30.40
N TYR A 398 18.40 5.45 -30.42
CA TYR A 398 17.65 4.92 -31.55
C TYR A 398 17.69 5.86 -32.74
N ARG A 399 17.77 5.28 -33.94
CA ARG A 399 17.66 6.01 -35.19
C ARG A 399 16.40 5.60 -35.90
N GLU A 400 15.93 6.49 -36.77
CA GLU A 400 14.86 6.17 -37.70
C GLU A 400 15.24 4.92 -38.52
N GLY A 401 14.42 3.86 -38.41
CA GLY A 401 14.66 2.56 -39.04
C GLY A 401 15.02 1.41 -38.09
N ASP A 402 15.34 1.69 -36.82
CA ASP A 402 15.57 0.64 -35.83
C ASP A 402 14.28 -0.13 -35.49
N GLU A 403 14.41 -1.44 -35.22
CA GLU A 403 13.27 -2.26 -34.80
C GLU A 403 12.69 -1.74 -33.48
N LEU A 404 11.43 -1.29 -33.52
CA LEU A 404 10.74 -0.81 -32.33
C LEU A 404 10.57 -1.95 -31.32
N PRO A 405 10.87 -1.69 -30.03
CA PRO A 405 10.64 -2.68 -28.98
C PRO A 405 9.14 -2.98 -28.84
N PRO A 406 8.78 -4.14 -28.27
CA PRO A 406 7.39 -4.48 -28.04
C PRO A 406 6.71 -3.43 -27.16
N PRO A 407 5.43 -3.09 -27.43
CA PRO A 407 4.71 -2.10 -26.64
C PRO A 407 4.58 -2.58 -25.19
N LEU A 408 4.82 -1.67 -24.25
CA LEU A 408 4.54 -1.91 -22.85
C LEU A 408 3.04 -1.92 -22.62
N ALA A 409 2.57 -2.90 -21.85
CA ALA A 409 1.20 -2.93 -21.31
C ALA A 409 1.01 -1.94 -20.13
N LEU A 410 1.74 -0.83 -20.15
CA LEU A 410 1.74 0.15 -19.08
C LEU A 410 0.43 0.92 -19.08
N GLU A 411 -0.24 0.96 -17.93
CA GLU A 411 -1.48 1.70 -17.71
C GLU A 411 -1.19 3.10 -17.17
N THR A 412 -0.16 3.25 -16.36
CA THR A 412 0.20 4.53 -15.75
C THR A 412 1.71 4.71 -15.67
N LEU A 413 2.19 5.85 -16.18
CA LEU A 413 3.55 6.33 -16.03
C LEU A 413 3.54 7.58 -15.15
N TRP A 414 4.22 7.52 -14.00
CA TRP A 414 4.47 8.69 -13.14
C TRP A 414 5.86 9.24 -13.40
N VAL A 415 5.92 10.51 -13.78
CA VAL A 415 7.16 11.25 -14.03
C VAL A 415 7.17 12.53 -13.21
N SER A 416 8.35 12.93 -12.73
CA SER A 416 8.52 14.19 -12.01
C SER A 416 8.53 15.37 -12.97
N ASN A 417 9.25 15.25 -14.09
CA ASN A 417 9.23 16.20 -15.19
C ASN A 417 9.53 15.51 -16.52
N ILE A 418 9.15 16.12 -17.65
CA ILE A 418 9.65 15.75 -18.98
C ILE A 418 10.29 17.03 -19.50
N ASP A 419 11.58 16.98 -19.78
CA ASP A 419 12.25 18.11 -20.41
C ASP A 419 11.74 18.21 -21.84
N ALA A 420 10.85 19.18 -22.07
CA ALA A 420 10.22 19.41 -23.35
C ALA A 420 10.71 20.70 -24.02
N THR A 421 11.82 21.26 -23.54
CA THR A 421 12.32 22.57 -23.99
C THR A 421 12.65 22.61 -25.50
N GLU A 422 12.86 21.45 -26.14
CA GLU A 422 13.17 21.35 -27.58
C GLU A 422 12.21 20.44 -28.39
N VAL A 423 11.09 20.00 -27.81
CA VAL A 423 10.23 19.00 -28.45
C VAL A 423 9.47 19.59 -29.63
N ARG A 424 9.83 19.16 -30.84
CA ARG A 424 9.08 19.42 -32.08
C ARG A 424 7.99 18.37 -32.28
N GLU A 425 6.92 18.70 -32.99
CA GLU A 425 5.85 17.73 -33.31
C GLU A 425 6.36 16.51 -34.11
N ASP A 426 7.40 16.74 -34.91
CA ASP A 426 8.08 15.69 -35.70
C ASP A 426 9.19 14.97 -34.94
N ASP A 427 9.34 15.24 -33.64
CA ASP A 427 10.36 14.59 -32.83
C ASP A 427 10.08 13.08 -32.73
N TRP A 428 10.99 12.32 -33.31
CA TRP A 428 10.96 10.88 -33.39
C TRP A 428 10.86 10.24 -31.99
N THR A 429 11.35 10.89 -30.93
CA THR A 429 11.27 10.38 -29.57
C THR A 429 9.83 10.42 -29.04
N VAL A 430 9.05 11.43 -29.41
CA VAL A 430 7.62 11.49 -29.07
C VAL A 430 6.88 10.33 -29.75
N ARG A 431 7.22 10.04 -31.01
CA ARG A 431 6.69 8.88 -31.75
C ARG A 431 7.12 7.56 -31.12
N LEU A 432 8.37 7.44 -30.69
CA LEU A 432 8.88 6.29 -29.96
C LEU A 432 8.12 6.08 -28.64
N LEU A 433 7.93 7.14 -27.84
CA LEU A 433 7.15 7.07 -26.60
C LEU A 433 5.68 6.70 -26.85
N ALA A 434 5.05 7.27 -27.89
CA ALA A 434 3.69 6.90 -28.28
C ALA A 434 3.61 5.43 -28.74
N ALA A 435 4.67 4.92 -29.40
CA ALA A 435 4.76 3.53 -29.83
C ALA A 435 4.96 2.55 -28.68
N VAL A 436 5.82 2.91 -27.73
CA VAL A 436 6.19 2.07 -26.58
C VAL A 436 5.10 2.10 -25.51
N LEU A 437 4.39 3.22 -25.36
CA LEU A 437 3.40 3.44 -24.30
C LEU A 437 1.99 3.69 -24.84
N PRO A 438 1.46 2.86 -25.76
CA PRO A 438 0.26 3.19 -26.54
C PRO A 438 -0.99 3.42 -25.67
N TYR A 439 -1.05 2.80 -24.48
CA TYR A 439 -2.18 2.87 -23.56
C TYR A 439 -1.88 3.58 -22.24
N ALA A 440 -0.64 4.03 -22.02
CA ALA A 440 -0.24 4.54 -20.72
C ALA A 440 -0.79 5.95 -20.48
N GLN A 441 -1.39 6.16 -19.32
CA GLN A 441 -1.69 7.50 -18.81
C GLN A 441 -0.42 8.09 -18.21
N ILE A 442 0.07 9.19 -18.78
CA ILE A 442 1.17 9.97 -18.20
C ILE A 442 0.56 10.83 -17.10
N LYS A 443 1.02 10.62 -15.86
CA LYS A 443 0.61 11.37 -14.67
C LYS A 443 1.80 12.10 -14.09
N TRP A 444 1.50 13.27 -13.56
CA TRP A 444 2.45 14.12 -12.87
C TRP A 444 2.25 13.98 -11.37
N GLU A 445 3.34 13.93 -10.64
CA GLU A 445 3.35 13.88 -9.18
C GLU A 445 2.83 15.19 -8.56
N SER A 446 3.22 16.32 -9.16
CA SER A 446 2.73 17.66 -8.86
C SER A 446 2.31 18.35 -10.14
N GLU A 447 1.63 19.51 -10.04
CA GLU A 447 1.48 20.36 -11.22
C GLU A 447 2.88 20.63 -11.81
N PRO A 448 3.09 20.39 -13.11
CA PRO A 448 4.37 20.62 -13.73
C PRO A 448 4.70 22.11 -13.60
N TRP A 449 5.89 22.41 -13.08
CA TRP A 449 6.37 23.78 -12.94
C TRP A 449 6.72 24.40 -14.30
N ASP A 450 6.94 23.56 -15.32
CA ASP A 450 7.17 23.96 -16.70
C ASP A 450 5.92 23.71 -17.58
N PRO A 451 5.34 24.75 -18.21
CA PRO A 451 4.27 24.61 -19.20
C PRO A 451 4.60 23.68 -20.38
N SER A 452 5.88 23.57 -20.77
CA SER A 452 6.33 22.74 -21.89
C SER A 452 6.03 21.25 -21.66
N ALA A 453 6.15 20.78 -20.43
CA ALA A 453 5.86 19.41 -20.02
C ALA A 453 4.38 19.04 -20.28
N THR A 454 3.47 19.99 -20.02
CA THR A 454 2.03 19.83 -20.32
C THR A 454 1.80 19.72 -21.82
N SER A 455 2.53 20.52 -22.62
CA SER A 455 2.48 20.47 -24.09
C SER A 455 2.94 19.11 -24.62
N ALA A 456 4.09 18.60 -24.16
CA ALA A 456 4.60 17.29 -24.56
C ALA A 456 3.63 16.16 -24.21
N THR A 457 3.02 16.18 -23.02
CA THR A 457 2.00 15.17 -22.66
C THR A 457 0.75 15.27 -23.54
N SER A 458 0.32 16.49 -23.88
CA SER A 458 -0.78 16.68 -24.83
C SER A 458 -0.44 16.09 -26.19
N LEU A 459 0.75 16.39 -26.72
CA LEU A 459 1.24 15.87 -28.01
C LEU A 459 1.32 14.33 -28.02
N ILE A 460 1.90 13.74 -26.97
CA ILE A 460 1.97 12.27 -26.82
C ILE A 460 0.56 11.65 -26.83
N ASN A 461 -0.39 12.28 -26.14
CA ASN A 461 -1.76 11.78 -26.10
C ASN A 461 -2.49 11.95 -27.45
N THR A 462 -2.22 13.02 -28.19
CA THR A 462 -2.72 13.22 -29.56
C THR A 462 -2.20 12.12 -30.49
N LEU A 463 -0.89 11.86 -30.50
CA LEU A 463 -0.29 10.82 -31.34
C LEU A 463 -0.79 9.41 -31.00
N LYS A 464 -1.05 9.13 -29.72
CA LYS A 464 -1.71 7.88 -29.30
C LYS A 464 -3.10 7.75 -29.90
N ALA A 465 -3.89 8.83 -29.90
CA ALA A 465 -5.24 8.83 -30.46
C ALA A 465 -5.23 8.62 -31.98
N GLU A 466 -4.32 9.27 -32.71
CA GLU A 466 -4.13 9.09 -34.16
C GLU A 466 -3.75 7.66 -34.52
N ARG A 467 -2.85 7.03 -33.75
CA ARG A 467 -2.44 5.64 -33.99
C ARG A 467 -3.57 4.65 -33.75
N VAL A 468 -4.41 4.89 -32.75
CA VAL A 468 -5.62 4.08 -32.52
C VAL A 468 -6.56 4.20 -33.72
N GLN A 469 -6.73 5.40 -34.29
CA GLN A 469 -7.52 5.59 -35.51
C GLN A 469 -6.92 4.86 -36.72
N PHE A 470 -5.61 4.94 -36.91
CA PHE A 470 -4.91 4.26 -38.01
C PHE A 470 -5.05 2.73 -37.93
N ASN A 471 -4.84 2.14 -36.75
CA ASN A 471 -5.05 0.71 -36.54
C ASN A 471 -6.52 0.29 -36.75
N ILE A 472 -7.49 1.13 -36.37
CA ILE A 472 -8.91 0.87 -36.63
C ILE A 472 -9.20 0.93 -38.14
N MET A 473 -8.66 1.90 -38.88
CA MET A 473 -8.82 2.00 -40.33
C MET A 473 -8.23 0.78 -41.06
N CYS A 474 -7.03 0.32 -40.68
CA CYS A 474 -6.43 -0.86 -41.29
C CYS A 474 -7.15 -2.18 -40.97
N LEU A 475 -7.93 -2.23 -39.89
CA LEU A 475 -8.73 -3.41 -39.51
C LEU A 475 -10.16 -3.38 -40.07
N SER A 476 -10.61 -2.27 -40.66
CA SER A 476 -11.98 -2.12 -41.18
C SER A 476 -12.13 -2.36 -42.69
N ASP A 477 -11.08 -2.79 -43.39
CA ASP A 477 -11.18 -3.30 -44.76
C ASP A 477 -11.14 -4.85 -44.83
N PRO A 478 -12.32 -5.50 -44.73
CA PRO A 478 -12.48 -6.86 -45.23
C PRO A 478 -13.63 -6.94 -46.24
N THR A 479 -13.58 -6.18 -47.33
CA THR A 479 -14.31 -6.46 -48.58
C THR A 479 -13.48 -5.86 -49.73
N GLY A 480 -12.89 -6.60 -50.67
CA GLY A 480 -13.40 -7.82 -51.28
C GLY A 480 -14.40 -7.53 -52.40
N SER A 481 -14.03 -6.70 -53.36
CA SER A 481 -14.58 -6.65 -54.73
C SER A 481 -13.56 -5.86 -55.56
N GLY A 482 -12.93 -6.39 -56.60
CA GLY A 482 -13.46 -7.24 -57.64
C GLY A 482 -13.04 -6.54 -58.93
N ASP A 483 -12.35 -7.31 -59.77
CA ASP A 483 -11.98 -7.06 -61.17
C ASP A 483 -12.63 -5.83 -61.83
N GLU A 484 -11.81 -4.94 -62.38
CA GLU A 484 -12.12 -4.29 -63.66
C GLU A 484 -10.83 -3.85 -64.37
N ASP A 485 -10.69 -4.41 -65.56
CA ASP A 485 -9.76 -4.06 -66.62
C ASP A 485 -10.01 -2.64 -67.18
N GLU A 486 -9.10 -2.22 -68.08
CA GLU A 486 -9.14 -1.09 -69.04
C GLU A 486 -8.27 0.12 -68.64
N ASN A 487 -7.07 0.32 -69.21
CA ASN A 487 -6.68 0.65 -70.60
C ASN A 487 -6.54 2.18 -70.83
N SER A 488 -5.39 2.56 -71.41
CA SER A 488 -5.02 3.84 -72.04
C SER A 488 -5.00 5.09 -71.12
N THR A 489 -4.04 6.02 -71.21
CA THR A 489 -3.53 6.66 -72.43
C THR A 489 -2.23 7.41 -72.11
N GLU A 490 -1.40 7.51 -73.15
CA GLU A 490 -0.24 8.38 -73.32
C GLU A 490 -0.49 9.85 -72.95
N GLY A 491 0.59 10.53 -72.53
CA GLY A 491 0.66 11.97 -72.34
C GLY A 491 2.11 12.35 -72.03
N GLU A 492 2.85 12.67 -73.09
CA GLU A 492 4.17 13.32 -73.09
C GLU A 492 4.06 14.79 -72.63
N ASP A 493 5.23 15.43 -72.49
CA ASP A 493 5.47 16.89 -72.37
C ASP A 493 5.32 17.47 -70.94
N GLU A 494 6.18 18.33 -70.39
CA GLU A 494 7.32 19.10 -70.92
C GLU A 494 8.20 19.55 -69.72
N ASP A 495 9.49 19.71 -70.00
CA ASP A 495 10.49 20.58 -69.39
C ASP A 495 9.98 21.80 -68.58
N GLU A 496 10.61 22.08 -67.43
CA GLU A 496 11.04 23.45 -67.08
C GLU A 496 12.16 23.42 -66.00
N ASP A 497 13.26 24.08 -66.37
CA ASP A 497 14.47 24.38 -65.62
C ASP A 497 14.26 25.47 -64.54
N GLU A 498 15.36 25.83 -63.86
CA GLU A 498 15.58 27.06 -63.06
C GLU A 498 15.09 26.97 -61.58
N ASP A 499 15.85 27.27 -60.54
CA ASP A 499 17.01 28.16 -60.40
C ASP A 499 17.92 27.79 -59.21
N GLU A 500 19.18 28.15 -59.40
CA GLU A 500 20.24 28.30 -58.40
C GLU A 500 19.86 29.38 -57.38
N ASP A 501 20.14 29.16 -56.10
CA ASP A 501 20.52 30.27 -55.22
C ASP A 501 21.53 29.82 -54.17
N LYS A 502 22.77 30.30 -54.41
CA LYS A 502 23.86 30.39 -53.46
C LYS A 502 23.54 31.55 -52.51
N ILE A 503 23.65 31.33 -51.20
CA ILE A 503 23.91 32.43 -50.27
C ILE A 503 25.21 32.12 -49.54
N GLU A 504 26.10 33.09 -49.71
CA GLU A 504 27.47 33.17 -49.23
C GLU A 504 27.53 33.40 -47.71
N ASP A 505 28.60 32.85 -47.17
CA ASP A 505 29.41 33.29 -46.02
C ASP A 505 29.16 34.73 -45.55
N VAL A 506 28.94 34.88 -44.24
CA VAL A 506 29.30 36.08 -43.49
C VAL A 506 30.09 35.64 -42.26
N ASP A 507 31.40 35.80 -42.37
CA ASP A 507 32.31 35.98 -41.26
C ASP A 507 31.99 37.32 -40.58
N GLU A 508 31.71 37.31 -39.27
CA GLU A 508 31.98 38.47 -38.42
C GLU A 508 32.73 37.98 -37.17
N ASP A 509 34.02 38.26 -37.22
CA ASP A 509 34.96 38.29 -36.12
C ASP A 509 34.60 39.35 -35.07
N GLU A 510 35.19 39.13 -33.90
CA GLU A 510 35.78 40.14 -33.02
C GLU A 510 34.98 40.78 -31.85
N ASP A 511 35.74 40.81 -30.74
CA ASP A 511 35.71 41.69 -29.56
C ASP A 511 34.86 41.25 -28.35
N GLU A 512 35.51 40.73 -27.30
CA GLU A 512 36.16 41.51 -26.22
C GLU A 512 35.15 42.37 -25.45
N ASP A 513 34.81 41.99 -24.20
CA ASP A 513 35.34 42.66 -23.01
C ASP A 513 34.56 42.36 -21.72
N GLU A 514 35.32 42.38 -20.62
CA GLU A 514 34.98 42.82 -19.25
C GLU A 514 33.73 42.21 -18.57
N GLY A 515 33.85 41.39 -17.51
CA GLY A 515 34.51 41.74 -16.27
C GLY A 515 33.57 42.52 -15.34
N TYR A 516 32.85 41.85 -14.43
CA TYR A 516 32.29 42.52 -13.25
C TYR A 516 32.26 41.61 -12.00
N HIS A 517 32.58 42.29 -10.90
CA HIS A 517 32.72 41.90 -9.50
C HIS A 517 31.72 40.91 -8.90
#